data_AF-A0A6A4IKI4-F1
#
_entry.id   AF-A0A6A4IKI4-F1
#
_cell.length_a   1.000
_cell.length_b   1.000
_cell.length_c   1.000
_cell.angle_alpha   90.00
_cell.angle_beta   90.00
_cell.angle_gamma   90.00
#
_symmetry.space_group_name_H-M   'P 1'
#
loop_
_entity.id
_entity.type
_entity.pdbx_description
1 polymer ?
#
loop_
_entity_poly.entity_id
_entity_poly.type
_entity_poly.pdbx_seq_one_letter_code
_entity_poly.pdbx_strand_id
1 'polypeptide(L)'
;MYHDLQTLCFLLALLLPTKTSALPNFGSSASSLGSKISSIIPSLNPFWSSSSNPTLDARSYSPGSLAVNPNGTTFLWLPEDEYSGTILLFTLVADPTHGTVNFLNASDAFAASLAYVQDDGIVIMKGDNTTTLANGVNRNSVRVSSNKQYNTGLFILDINQAPWGCGVWPAFWTVGGGTWPLTGEIDIIEGVHDNEHNQVTWHTGPNCTLTPESNFTGTIVQTNGVNNTDCDGNLNENAGCGITEWSEASYGPFFDQSGGGVFAMKWDENGIAVYSFYRAAIPEDITAGSPNPTLENWGQPVAALAPGGCDPITNFVNHSIIL
;
A
#
# COMPACT_ATOMS: atom_id res chain seq x y z
N MET A 1 28.12 -20.97 -17.05
CA MET A 1 29.31 -20.25 -17.54
C MET A 1 29.61 -19.17 -16.53
N TYR A 2 30.73 -19.34 -15.82
CA TYR A 2 31.25 -18.36 -14.87
C TYR A 2 31.68 -17.09 -15.61
N HIS A 3 31.31 -15.93 -15.10
CA HIS A 3 32.17 -14.75 -15.15
C HIS A 3 31.89 -13.84 -13.95
N ASP A 4 32.83 -13.88 -13.00
CA ASP A 4 33.17 -12.80 -12.08
C ASP A 4 33.65 -11.55 -12.83
N LEU A 5 33.52 -10.40 -12.15
CA LEU A 5 34.26 -9.12 -12.19
C LEU A 5 33.22 -8.00 -11.95
N GLN A 6 33.33 -7.05 -11.02
CA GLN A 6 34.46 -6.53 -10.26
C GLN A 6 33.94 -5.83 -9.00
N THR A 7 34.62 -6.10 -7.88
CA THR A 7 34.69 -5.28 -6.69
C THR A 7 35.08 -3.84 -7.05
N LEU A 8 34.24 -2.85 -6.74
CA LEU A 8 34.68 -1.47 -6.61
C LEU A 8 34.42 -0.99 -5.17
N CYS A 9 35.51 -1.01 -4.41
CA CYS A 9 35.61 -0.45 -3.08
C CYS A 9 35.68 1.07 -3.22
N PHE A 10 34.71 1.79 -2.66
CA PHE A 10 34.89 3.20 -2.31
C PHE A 10 34.81 3.32 -0.79
N LEU A 11 35.95 3.66 -0.19
CA LEU A 11 36.08 4.04 1.20
C LEU A 11 36.11 5.58 1.30
N LEU A 12 35.49 6.07 2.37
CA LEU A 12 35.82 7.29 3.12
C LEU A 12 35.10 8.60 2.75
N ALA A 13 34.14 8.98 3.60
CA ALA A 13 34.28 10.15 4.46
C ALA A 13 33.35 10.02 5.69
N LEU A 14 33.97 9.94 6.88
CA LEU A 14 33.31 10.22 8.16
C LEU A 14 32.78 11.65 8.15
N LEU A 15 31.57 11.86 8.68
CA LEU A 15 31.22 13.00 9.53
C LEU A 15 30.01 12.59 10.39
N LEU A 16 30.28 12.33 11.67
CA LEU A 16 29.28 12.33 12.74
C LEU A 16 28.66 13.74 12.86
N PRO A 17 27.40 13.83 13.28
CA PRO A 17 27.09 14.70 14.41
C PRO A 17 26.37 13.88 15.49
N THR A 18 27.05 13.62 16.62
CA THR A 18 26.81 14.31 17.89
C THR A 18 25.34 14.36 18.31
N LYS A 19 24.98 13.49 19.27
CA LYS A 19 23.89 13.75 20.22
C LYS A 19 24.12 15.12 20.86
N THR A 20 23.28 16.09 20.55
CA THR A 20 23.11 17.30 21.37
C THR A 20 21.70 17.27 21.95
N SER A 21 21.62 16.80 23.19
CA SER A 21 20.51 17.12 24.09
C SER A 21 20.61 18.59 24.46
N ALA A 22 19.72 19.43 23.92
CA ALA A 22 19.51 20.77 24.42
C ALA A 22 18.60 20.70 25.66
N LEU A 23 19.14 21.10 26.81
CA LEU A 23 18.39 21.39 28.03
C LEU A 23 17.47 22.60 27.79
N PRO A 24 16.30 22.66 28.45
CA PRO A 24 15.35 23.74 28.26
C PRO A 24 15.89 25.07 28.80
N ASN A 25 15.67 26.12 28.02
CA ASN A 25 15.94 27.49 28.40
C ASN A 25 15.03 27.90 29.56
N PHE A 26 15.62 28.40 30.65
CA PHE A 26 14.89 28.95 31.79
C PHE A 26 14.20 30.25 31.37
N GLY A 27 12.87 30.20 31.20
CA GLY A 27 12.01 31.37 31.18
C GLY A 27 11.87 31.92 32.60
N SER A 28 12.36 33.14 32.81
CA SER A 28 12.15 33.95 34.00
C SER A 28 10.68 34.37 34.15
N SER A 29 10.12 34.16 35.36
CA SER A 29 8.99 34.88 36.01
C SER A 29 7.62 34.82 35.34
N ALA A 30 6.47 34.65 35.98
CA ALA A 30 5.99 34.37 37.34
C ALA A 30 4.53 33.85 37.09
N SER A 31 3.88 32.99 37.88
CA SER A 31 3.50 33.16 39.26
C SER A 31 2.56 32.02 39.66
N SER A 32 2.70 31.53 40.91
CA SER A 32 1.74 30.75 41.71
C SER A 32 1.46 29.30 41.25
N LEU A 33 1.38 28.27 42.09
CA LEU A 33 1.43 28.14 43.55
C LEU A 33 1.74 26.65 43.80
N GLY A 34 2.80 26.33 44.54
CA GLY A 34 3.18 24.96 44.86
C GLY A 34 2.68 24.50 46.23
N SER A 35 2.21 23.25 46.31
CA SER A 35 2.07 22.41 47.52
C SER A 35 1.27 21.16 47.11
N LYS A 36 1.65 19.88 47.27
CA LYS A 36 2.63 19.18 48.11
C LYS A 36 2.83 17.77 47.52
N ILE A 37 4.02 17.19 47.66
CA ILE A 37 4.35 15.79 47.36
C ILE A 37 4.47 15.01 48.69
N SER A 38 3.90 13.80 48.72
CA SER A 38 4.39 12.54 49.34
C SER A 38 3.17 11.64 49.59
N SER A 39 3.08 10.36 49.25
CA SER A 39 4.10 9.31 49.22
C SER A 39 3.46 7.96 48.79
N ILE A 40 4.33 7.03 48.37
CA ILE A 40 4.24 5.55 48.38
C ILE A 40 4.08 4.89 46.99
N ILE A 41 5.20 4.33 46.52
CA ILE A 41 5.35 3.36 45.43
C ILE A 41 5.12 1.94 46.02
N PRO A 42 4.56 0.96 45.29
CA PRO A 42 5.43 0.00 44.60
C PRO A 42 5.02 -0.28 43.14
N SER A 43 6.03 -0.13 42.28
CA SER A 43 6.31 -0.81 41.00
C SER A 43 5.25 -1.72 40.39
N LEU A 44 4.71 -1.29 39.24
CA LEU A 44 4.39 -2.16 38.11
C LEU A 44 4.92 -1.51 36.83
N ASN A 45 5.67 -2.28 36.06
CA ASN A 45 6.24 -1.89 34.76
C ASN A 45 5.15 -1.35 33.81
N PRO A 46 5.36 -0.19 33.16
CA PRO A 46 4.73 0.11 31.89
C PRO A 46 5.81 0.05 30.81
N PHE A 47 6.06 -1.15 30.28
CA PHE A 47 6.70 -1.22 28.97
C PHE A 47 5.59 -0.96 27.93
N TRP A 48 5.69 0.22 27.32
CA TRP A 48 5.11 0.63 26.04
C TRP A 48 3.72 1.29 26.10
N SER A 49 3.76 2.61 26.30
CA SER A 49 2.79 3.53 25.72
C SER A 49 3.55 4.69 25.06
N SER A 50 4.11 4.47 23.87
CA SER A 50 4.42 5.58 22.97
C SER A 50 3.22 5.79 22.06
N SER A 51 2.18 6.44 22.59
CA SER A 51 1.24 7.15 21.72
C SER A 51 2.00 8.37 21.20
N SER A 52 2.68 8.22 20.07
CA SER A 52 3.10 9.38 19.28
C SER A 52 1.83 10.03 18.77
N ASN A 53 1.33 11.03 19.50
CA ASN A 53 0.42 12.00 18.89
C ASN A 53 1.16 12.56 17.68
N PRO A 54 0.58 12.53 16.47
CA PRO A 54 1.22 13.13 15.31
C PRO A 54 1.45 14.60 15.64
N THR A 55 2.71 15.01 15.68
CA THR A 55 3.05 16.43 15.65
C THR A 55 2.63 16.91 14.28
N LEU A 56 1.51 17.65 14.22
CA LEU A 56 1.17 18.48 13.08
C LEU A 56 2.24 19.57 12.99
N ASP A 57 3.37 19.24 12.37
CA ASP A 57 4.26 20.26 11.85
C ASP A 57 3.43 21.10 10.88
N ALA A 58 3.42 22.41 11.10
CA ALA A 58 2.75 23.35 10.21
C ALA A 58 3.45 23.32 8.86
N ARG A 59 3.05 22.39 7.99
CA ARG A 59 3.50 22.35 6.60
C ARG A 59 2.97 23.59 5.91
N SER A 60 3.88 24.39 5.37
CA SER A 60 3.55 25.58 4.57
C SER A 60 2.78 25.14 3.33
N TYR A 61 1.48 25.46 3.31
CA TYR A 61 0.53 25.07 2.28
C TYR A 61 0.65 25.93 1.02
N SER A 62 0.70 25.31 -0.16
CA SER A 62 0.59 26.01 -1.44
C SER A 62 -0.86 25.97 -1.93
N PRO A 63 -1.48 27.11 -2.31
CA PRO A 63 -2.88 27.18 -2.77
C PRO A 63 -3.25 26.24 -3.92
N GLY A 64 -2.28 25.71 -4.67
CA GLY A 64 -2.48 24.75 -5.77
C GLY A 64 -2.71 23.29 -5.35
N SER A 65 -2.83 22.99 -4.06
CA SER A 65 -3.01 21.61 -3.54
C SER A 65 -4.46 21.25 -3.16
N LEU A 66 -5.42 22.13 -3.48
CA LEU A 66 -6.84 21.82 -3.30
C LEU A 66 -7.32 20.93 -4.44
N ALA A 67 -7.85 19.76 -4.10
CA ALA A 67 -8.65 18.95 -5.00
C ALA A 67 -10.06 19.56 -5.13
N VAL A 68 -10.74 19.29 -6.24
CA VAL A 68 -12.06 19.86 -6.57
C VAL A 68 -13.05 18.74 -6.88
N ASN A 69 -14.18 18.75 -6.19
CA ASN A 69 -15.30 17.85 -6.45
C ASN A 69 -16.12 18.31 -7.68
N PRO A 70 -16.92 17.43 -8.31
CA PRO A 70 -17.77 17.79 -9.44
C PRO A 70 -18.78 18.90 -9.15
N ASN A 71 -19.18 19.03 -7.88
CA ASN A 71 -20.05 20.11 -7.42
C ASN A 71 -19.32 21.46 -7.21
N GLY A 72 -18.01 21.52 -7.49
CA GLY A 72 -17.15 22.70 -7.36
C GLY A 72 -16.61 22.95 -5.95
N THR A 73 -16.92 22.11 -4.96
CA THR A 73 -16.32 22.21 -3.63
C THR A 73 -14.87 21.78 -3.66
N THR A 74 -14.05 22.39 -2.79
CA THR A 74 -12.63 22.06 -2.67
C THR A 74 -12.36 21.26 -1.41
N PHE A 75 -11.37 20.38 -1.47
CA PHE A 75 -10.92 19.59 -0.33
C PHE A 75 -9.40 19.35 -0.40
N LEU A 76 -8.85 18.79 0.67
CA LEU A 76 -7.43 18.50 0.81
C LEU A 76 -7.25 17.07 1.32
N TRP A 77 -6.31 16.34 0.74
CA TRP A 77 -5.84 15.08 1.27
C TRP A 77 -4.89 15.33 2.45
N LEU A 78 -5.26 14.83 3.62
CA LEU A 78 -4.44 14.88 4.83
C LEU A 78 -3.98 13.47 5.18
N PRO A 79 -2.72 13.28 5.62
CA PRO A 79 -2.28 12.00 6.16
C PRO A 79 -3.15 11.59 7.34
N GLU A 80 -3.72 10.39 7.27
CA GLU A 80 -4.50 9.82 8.36
C GLU A 80 -3.71 8.74 9.11
N ASP A 81 -3.09 7.83 8.36
CA ASP A 81 -2.27 6.74 8.88
C ASP A 81 -0.94 6.65 8.11
N GLU A 82 0.15 6.33 8.82
CA GLU A 82 1.46 6.05 8.23
C GLU A 82 1.93 4.69 8.71
N TYR A 83 2.22 3.79 7.76
CA TYR A 83 2.75 2.46 8.03
C TYR A 83 4.21 2.39 7.56
N SER A 84 5.14 2.79 8.42
CA SER A 84 6.58 2.78 8.14
C SER A 84 7.37 2.13 9.27
N GLY A 85 8.41 1.38 8.94
CA GLY A 85 9.36 0.82 9.91
C GLY A 85 8.81 -0.22 10.90
N THR A 86 7.56 -0.67 10.75
CA THR A 86 7.00 -1.76 11.58
C THR A 86 5.89 -2.52 10.85
N ILE A 87 6.03 -3.84 10.82
CA ILE A 87 5.03 -4.77 10.28
C ILE A 87 3.97 -5.18 11.32
N LEU A 88 4.14 -4.76 12.58
CA LEU A 88 3.26 -5.12 13.72
C LEU A 88 1.89 -4.43 13.68
N LEU A 89 1.63 -3.58 12.69
CA LEU A 89 0.37 -2.86 12.53
C LEU A 89 -0.70 -3.64 11.75
N PHE A 90 -0.36 -4.85 11.29
CA PHE A 90 -1.23 -5.70 10.50
C PHE A 90 -1.49 -7.06 11.18
N THR A 91 -2.66 -7.64 10.94
CA THR A 91 -3.04 -8.99 11.38
C THR A 91 -2.78 -10.01 10.27
N LEU A 92 -2.18 -11.16 10.58
CA LEU A 92 -2.01 -12.23 9.60
C LEU A 92 -3.30 -13.06 9.47
N VAL A 93 -3.70 -13.36 8.24
CA VAL A 93 -4.97 -14.05 7.92
C VAL A 93 -4.73 -15.32 7.11
N ALA A 94 -5.59 -16.33 7.31
CA ALA A 94 -5.52 -17.60 6.58
C ALA A 94 -5.87 -17.41 5.08
N ASP A 95 -5.44 -18.35 4.25
CA ASP A 95 -5.65 -18.29 2.79
C ASP A 95 -7.11 -18.56 2.40
N PRO A 96 -7.82 -17.62 1.75
CA PRO A 96 -9.14 -17.84 1.21
C PRO A 96 -9.13 -18.37 -0.24
N THR A 97 -8.00 -18.35 -0.96
CA THR A 97 -7.95 -18.64 -2.41
C THR A 97 -7.49 -20.05 -2.76
N HIS A 98 -7.22 -20.91 -1.75
CA HIS A 98 -6.84 -22.32 -1.91
C HIS A 98 -5.52 -22.51 -2.69
N GLY A 99 -4.59 -21.57 -2.56
CA GLY A 99 -3.27 -21.65 -3.15
C GLY A 99 -2.42 -22.77 -2.53
N THR A 100 -1.28 -23.05 -3.15
CA THR A 100 -0.25 -23.97 -2.60
C THR A 100 0.60 -23.28 -1.53
N VAL A 101 -0.06 -22.59 -0.60
CA VAL A 101 0.55 -21.68 0.39
C VAL A 101 0.14 -22.06 1.81
N ASN A 102 1.05 -21.80 2.75
CA ASN A 102 0.79 -21.86 4.18
C ASN A 102 1.15 -20.50 4.79
N PHE A 103 0.15 -19.66 5.06
CA PHE A 103 0.38 -18.37 5.69
C PHE A 103 0.70 -18.54 7.18
N LEU A 104 1.90 -18.12 7.57
CA LEU A 104 2.37 -18.22 8.95
C LEU A 104 1.74 -17.14 9.84
N ASN A 105 1.65 -17.43 11.14
CA ASN A 105 1.39 -16.39 12.15
C ASN A 105 2.65 -15.52 12.37
N ALA A 106 2.52 -14.42 13.12
CA ALA A 106 3.58 -13.41 13.21
C ALA A 106 4.85 -13.95 13.85
N SER A 107 4.71 -14.73 14.93
CA SER A 107 5.85 -15.33 15.62
C SER A 107 6.63 -16.25 14.69
N ASP A 108 5.93 -17.11 13.95
CA ASP A 108 6.56 -18.08 13.04
C ASP A 108 7.14 -17.39 11.81
N ALA A 109 6.48 -16.36 11.27
CA ALA A 109 6.98 -15.55 10.16
C ALA A 109 8.28 -14.81 10.51
N PHE A 110 8.36 -14.23 11.72
CA PHE A 110 9.59 -13.58 12.22
C PHE A 110 10.70 -14.61 12.49
N ALA A 111 10.36 -15.72 13.13
CA ALA A 111 11.32 -16.79 13.41
C ALA A 111 11.90 -17.40 12.11
N ALA A 112 11.07 -17.52 11.07
CA ALA A 112 11.47 -18.00 9.74
C ALA A 112 12.08 -16.91 8.85
N SER A 113 12.19 -15.66 9.32
CA SER A 113 12.69 -14.51 8.54
C SER A 113 11.94 -14.29 7.22
N LEU A 114 10.63 -14.56 7.22
CA LEU A 114 9.72 -14.28 6.09
C LEU A 114 9.11 -12.88 6.18
N ALA A 115 9.13 -12.28 7.36
CA ALA A 115 8.78 -10.90 7.63
C ALA A 115 9.85 -10.29 8.55
N TYR A 116 10.38 -9.11 8.24
CA TYR A 116 11.30 -8.39 9.13
C TYR A 116 11.48 -6.95 8.68
N VAL A 117 12.10 -6.13 9.54
CA VAL A 117 12.48 -4.74 9.24
C VAL A 117 14.01 -4.68 9.22
N GLN A 118 14.57 -4.08 8.17
CA GLN A 118 16.01 -3.84 8.04
C GLN A 118 16.46 -2.64 8.89
N ASP A 119 17.76 -2.48 9.09
CA ASP A 119 18.34 -1.40 9.89
C ASP A 119 18.04 0.00 9.33
N ASP A 120 17.77 0.11 8.03
CA ASP A 120 17.37 1.33 7.33
C ASP A 120 15.85 1.58 7.34
N GLY A 121 15.06 0.72 7.99
CA GLY A 121 13.61 0.83 8.11
C GLY A 121 12.82 0.16 6.99
N ILE A 122 13.48 -0.45 6.00
CA ILE A 122 12.79 -1.17 4.91
C ILE A 122 12.13 -2.44 5.48
N VAL A 123 10.83 -2.56 5.24
CA VAL A 123 10.06 -3.77 5.57
C VAL A 123 10.24 -4.80 4.46
N ILE A 124 10.60 -6.02 4.83
CA ILE A 124 10.67 -7.17 3.93
C ILE A 124 9.56 -8.16 4.28
N MET A 125 8.78 -8.53 3.27
CA MET A 125 7.80 -9.60 3.30
C MET A 125 8.07 -10.54 2.12
N LYS A 126 8.21 -11.84 2.37
CA LYS A 126 8.53 -12.82 1.32
C LYS A 126 7.99 -14.22 1.62
N GLY A 127 7.82 -14.99 0.56
CA GLY A 127 7.66 -16.45 0.67
C GLY A 127 8.99 -17.14 0.99
N ASP A 128 8.90 -18.37 1.51
CA ASP A 128 10.08 -19.22 1.72
C ASP A 128 10.74 -19.55 0.38
N ASN A 129 11.96 -19.05 0.20
CA ASN A 129 12.78 -19.26 -0.99
C ASN A 129 14.02 -20.14 -0.74
N THR A 130 14.03 -20.90 0.36
CA THR A 130 15.19 -21.71 0.79
C THR A 130 14.86 -23.20 0.91
N THR A 131 13.62 -23.55 1.23
CA THR A 131 13.23 -24.95 1.45
C THR A 131 12.83 -25.65 0.15
N THR A 132 13.38 -26.87 -0.04
CA THR A 132 12.86 -27.83 -1.02
C THR A 132 11.70 -28.61 -0.40
N LEU A 133 10.53 -28.54 -1.03
CA LEU A 133 9.29 -29.13 -0.50
C LEU A 133 9.04 -30.51 -1.11
N ALA A 134 8.49 -31.42 -0.31
CA ALA A 134 7.93 -32.66 -0.83
C ALA A 134 6.63 -32.39 -1.62
N ASN A 135 6.25 -33.31 -2.50
CA ASN A 135 5.03 -33.16 -3.28
C ASN A 135 3.80 -33.03 -2.37
N GLY A 136 2.93 -32.06 -2.66
CA GLY A 136 1.72 -31.76 -1.88
C GLY A 136 1.95 -30.95 -0.60
N VAL A 137 3.18 -30.51 -0.31
CA VAL A 137 3.46 -29.62 0.81
C VAL A 137 3.41 -28.17 0.35
N ASN A 138 2.60 -27.36 1.03
CA ASN A 138 2.45 -25.94 0.75
C ASN A 138 3.69 -25.14 1.15
N ARG A 139 3.99 -24.07 0.41
CA ARG A 139 5.11 -23.18 0.70
C ARG A 139 4.70 -22.15 1.75
N ASN A 140 5.57 -21.92 2.74
CA ASN A 140 5.32 -20.89 3.74
C ASN A 140 5.39 -19.49 3.12
N SER A 141 4.46 -18.62 3.50
CA SER A 141 4.45 -17.21 3.12
C SER A 141 3.81 -16.36 4.23
N VAL A 142 3.67 -15.07 3.98
CA VAL A 142 2.98 -14.11 4.84
C VAL A 142 1.85 -13.43 4.08
N ARG A 143 0.77 -13.10 4.79
CA ARG A 143 -0.35 -12.30 4.29
C ARG A 143 -0.86 -11.42 5.41
N VAL A 144 -0.74 -10.12 5.27
CA VAL A 144 -1.02 -9.14 6.31
C VAL A 144 -2.28 -8.33 5.97
N SER A 145 -3.04 -7.94 6.99
CA SER A 145 -4.30 -7.20 6.87
C SER A 145 -4.35 -6.01 7.80
N SER A 146 -4.71 -4.82 7.33
CA SER A 146 -4.79 -3.64 8.19
C SER A 146 -5.88 -3.81 9.23
N ASN A 147 -5.57 -3.42 10.47
CA ASN A 147 -6.55 -3.44 11.56
C ASN A 147 -7.67 -2.41 11.36
N LYS A 148 -7.33 -1.28 10.74
CA LYS A 148 -8.27 -0.22 10.39
C LYS A 148 -8.93 -0.54 9.06
N GLN A 149 -10.22 -0.20 8.98
CA GLN A 149 -11.03 -0.27 7.77
C GLN A 149 -11.32 1.13 7.26
N TYR A 150 -11.43 1.25 5.93
CA TYR A 150 -11.62 2.52 5.23
C TYR A 150 -12.83 2.46 4.30
N ASN A 151 -13.45 3.61 4.03
CA ASN A 151 -14.60 3.73 3.11
C ASN A 151 -14.35 4.70 1.94
N THR A 152 -13.27 5.48 2.01
CA THR A 152 -12.74 6.39 0.98
C THR A 152 -11.30 6.72 1.39
N GLY A 153 -10.52 7.29 0.49
CA GLY A 153 -9.16 7.72 0.82
C GLY A 153 -8.25 7.87 -0.38
N LEU A 154 -7.02 8.32 -0.09
CA LEU A 154 -5.88 8.22 -0.99
C LEU A 154 -4.85 7.31 -0.35
N PHE A 155 -4.68 6.13 -0.93
CA PHE A 155 -3.82 5.07 -0.41
C PHE A 155 -2.56 5.05 -1.24
N ILE A 156 -1.41 5.27 -0.63
CA ILE A 156 -0.12 5.38 -1.33
C ILE A 156 0.82 4.30 -0.78
N LEU A 157 1.29 3.42 -1.66
CA LEU A 157 2.31 2.43 -1.37
C LEU A 157 3.59 2.79 -2.13
N ASP A 158 4.64 3.11 -1.40
CA ASP A 158 6.00 3.18 -1.92
C ASP A 158 6.67 1.80 -1.74
N ILE A 159 6.99 1.13 -2.85
CA ILE A 159 7.51 -0.24 -2.86
C ILE A 159 8.79 -0.34 -3.69
N ASN A 160 9.81 -0.99 -3.14
CA ASN A 160 11.07 -1.22 -3.84
C ASN A 160 11.02 -2.40 -4.79
N GLN A 161 10.31 -3.48 -4.41
CA GLN A 161 10.21 -4.72 -5.17
C GLN A 161 8.87 -5.40 -4.91
N ALA A 162 8.28 -5.98 -5.95
CA ALA A 162 7.11 -6.85 -5.83
C ALA A 162 7.52 -8.28 -6.19
N PRO A 163 7.04 -9.33 -5.51
CA PRO A 163 7.36 -10.70 -5.91
C PRO A 163 6.93 -10.99 -7.36
N TRP A 164 7.61 -11.90 -8.04
CA TRP A 164 7.21 -12.42 -9.35
C TRP A 164 7.91 -13.76 -9.60
N GLY A 165 7.45 -14.49 -10.60
CA GLY A 165 8.05 -15.77 -11.02
C GLY A 165 7.01 -16.89 -11.15
N CYS A 166 7.36 -17.93 -11.91
CA CYS A 166 6.56 -19.14 -12.07
C CYS A 166 5.91 -19.64 -10.75
N GLY A 167 4.58 -19.53 -10.68
CA GLY A 167 3.76 -20.03 -9.56
C GLY A 167 3.60 -19.04 -8.41
N VAL A 168 4.13 -17.82 -8.54
CA VAL A 168 3.96 -16.71 -7.61
C VAL A 168 2.71 -15.91 -8.02
N TRP A 169 1.93 -15.49 -7.03
CA TRP A 169 0.78 -14.59 -7.19
C TRP A 169 0.77 -13.62 -6.00
N PRO A 170 1.44 -12.46 -6.11
CA PRO A 170 1.42 -11.42 -5.10
C PRO A 170 0.30 -10.42 -5.38
N ALA A 171 -0.16 -9.76 -4.32
CA ALA A 171 -1.14 -8.71 -4.46
C ALA A 171 -0.94 -7.61 -3.40
N PHE A 172 -1.13 -6.36 -3.82
CA PHE A 172 -1.46 -5.25 -2.93
C PHE A 172 -2.88 -4.82 -3.26
N TRP A 173 -3.79 -4.98 -2.31
CA TRP A 173 -5.21 -4.87 -2.57
C TRP A 173 -5.98 -4.44 -1.33
N THR A 174 -7.26 -4.20 -1.49
CA THR A 174 -8.16 -3.89 -0.39
C THR A 174 -9.46 -4.68 -0.53
N VAL A 175 -10.04 -5.10 0.60
CA VAL A 175 -11.27 -5.89 0.60
C VAL A 175 -12.22 -5.49 1.71
N GLY A 176 -13.49 -5.33 1.35
CA GLY A 176 -14.55 -5.00 2.29
C GLY A 176 -14.82 -6.14 3.27
N GLY A 177 -15.08 -5.79 4.52
CA GLY A 177 -15.52 -6.77 5.52
C GLY A 177 -16.93 -7.27 5.29
N GLY A 178 -17.22 -8.54 5.63
CA GLY A 178 -18.56 -9.13 5.49
C GLY A 178 -18.60 -10.23 4.44
N THR A 179 -19.67 -10.28 3.65
CA THR A 179 -19.86 -11.30 2.61
C THR A 179 -19.26 -10.82 1.30
N TRP A 180 -18.11 -11.37 0.93
CA TRP A 180 -17.54 -11.19 -0.39
C TRP A 180 -18.46 -11.79 -1.49
N PRO A 181 -18.59 -11.17 -2.68
CA PRO A 181 -17.99 -9.91 -3.12
C PRO A 181 -18.87 -8.67 -2.86
N LEU A 182 -19.91 -8.77 -2.04
CA LEU A 182 -20.96 -7.73 -1.89
C LEU A 182 -20.45 -6.41 -1.28
N THR A 183 -19.29 -6.44 -0.64
CA THR A 183 -18.65 -5.28 -0.01
C THR A 183 -17.41 -4.80 -0.74
N GLY A 184 -17.13 -5.37 -1.91
CA GLY A 184 -16.08 -4.92 -2.81
C GLY A 184 -14.69 -5.47 -2.51
N GLU A 185 -13.89 -5.54 -3.58
CA GLU A 185 -12.46 -5.85 -3.61
C GLU A 185 -11.81 -4.97 -4.67
N ILE A 186 -10.64 -4.41 -4.36
CA ILE A 186 -9.87 -3.56 -5.28
C ILE A 186 -8.42 -4.04 -5.27
N ASP A 187 -8.00 -4.61 -6.39
CA ASP A 187 -6.63 -5.08 -6.63
C ASP A 187 -5.83 -3.96 -7.27
N ILE A 188 -4.84 -3.44 -6.55
CA ILE A 188 -4.07 -2.25 -6.94
C ILE A 188 -2.78 -2.65 -7.62
N ILE A 189 -2.13 -3.68 -7.07
CA ILE A 189 -1.04 -4.40 -7.73
C ILE A 189 -1.42 -5.87 -7.72
N GLU A 190 -1.48 -6.50 -8.89
CA GLU A 190 -1.72 -7.94 -9.01
C GLU A 190 -1.05 -8.50 -10.26
N GLY A 191 -0.39 -9.64 -10.10
CA GLY A 191 0.21 -10.39 -11.19
C GLY A 191 0.30 -11.87 -10.88
N VAL A 192 0.40 -12.71 -11.91
CA VAL A 192 0.56 -14.15 -11.75
C VAL A 192 1.75 -14.63 -12.58
N HIS A 193 2.45 -15.64 -12.06
CA HIS A 193 3.59 -16.26 -12.74
C HIS A 193 4.65 -15.22 -13.16
N ASP A 194 5.07 -15.26 -14.41
CA ASP A 194 6.08 -14.39 -15.00
C ASP A 194 5.45 -13.19 -15.73
N ASN A 195 4.27 -12.73 -15.29
CA ASN A 195 3.73 -11.47 -15.81
C ASN A 195 4.75 -10.34 -15.64
N GLU A 196 4.83 -9.45 -16.64
CA GLU A 196 5.74 -8.29 -16.66
C GLU A 196 4.95 -6.96 -16.63
N HIS A 197 3.65 -7.06 -16.38
CA HIS A 197 2.71 -5.94 -16.37
C HIS A 197 1.74 -6.10 -15.21
N ASN A 198 1.45 -4.98 -14.56
CA ASN A 198 0.46 -4.93 -13.49
C ASN A 198 -0.96 -5.05 -14.06
N GLN A 199 -1.85 -5.70 -13.32
CA GLN A 199 -3.28 -5.68 -13.54
C GLN A 199 -3.98 -5.05 -12.33
N VAL A 200 -4.83 -4.05 -12.60
CA VAL A 200 -5.75 -3.48 -11.62
C VAL A 200 -7.12 -4.12 -11.84
N THR A 201 -7.72 -4.67 -10.79
CA THR A 201 -8.99 -5.40 -10.90
C THR A 201 -9.98 -4.92 -9.83
N TRP A 202 -11.27 -4.91 -10.17
CA TRP A 202 -12.35 -4.71 -9.20
C TRP A 202 -13.27 -5.92 -9.19
N HIS A 203 -13.64 -6.36 -7.98
CA HIS A 203 -14.68 -7.35 -7.76
C HIS A 203 -15.77 -6.77 -6.86
N THR A 204 -17.03 -6.97 -7.23
CA THR A 204 -18.19 -6.44 -6.51
C THR A 204 -19.33 -7.45 -6.50
N GLY A 205 -20.45 -7.09 -5.84
CA GLY A 205 -21.73 -7.72 -6.12
C GLY A 205 -22.29 -7.34 -7.51
N PRO A 206 -23.52 -7.78 -7.83
CA PRO A 206 -24.16 -7.50 -9.11
C PRO A 206 -24.39 -6.00 -9.36
N ASN A 207 -24.53 -5.62 -10.63
CA ASN A 207 -24.85 -4.27 -11.11
C ASN A 207 -23.72 -3.23 -10.96
N CYS A 208 -22.48 -3.67 -11.10
CA CYS A 208 -21.31 -2.80 -11.19
C CYS A 208 -20.58 -3.13 -12.50
N THR A 209 -20.37 -2.11 -13.33
CA THR A 209 -19.71 -2.26 -14.64
C THR A 209 -18.68 -1.18 -14.87
N LEU A 210 -17.55 -1.59 -15.42
CA LEU A 210 -16.50 -0.71 -15.88
C LEU A 210 -16.98 0.05 -17.12
N THR A 211 -16.77 1.36 -17.14
CA THR A 211 -17.14 2.23 -18.28
C THR A 211 -15.97 2.33 -19.25
N PRO A 212 -16.02 1.70 -20.45
CA PRO A 212 -14.85 1.58 -21.32
C PRO A 212 -14.28 2.90 -21.84
N GLU A 213 -15.12 3.92 -21.94
CA GLU A 213 -14.75 5.25 -22.42
C GLU A 213 -14.15 6.14 -21.32
N SER A 214 -13.92 5.60 -20.12
CA SER A 214 -13.30 6.35 -19.02
C SER A 214 -11.86 6.71 -19.33
N ASN A 215 -11.37 7.75 -18.65
CA ASN A 215 -10.05 8.31 -18.90
C ASN A 215 -8.96 7.54 -18.11
N PHE A 216 -8.36 6.53 -18.73
CA PHE A 216 -7.21 5.78 -18.22
C PHE A 216 -6.27 5.36 -19.35
N THR A 217 -5.01 5.03 -19.04
CA THR A 217 -4.00 4.66 -20.06
C THR A 217 -3.90 3.17 -20.34
N GLY A 218 -4.37 2.32 -19.43
CA GLY A 218 -4.33 0.86 -19.57
C GLY A 218 -5.33 0.31 -20.60
N THR A 219 -5.37 -1.01 -20.73
CA THR A 219 -6.34 -1.71 -21.60
C THR A 219 -7.21 -2.63 -20.80
N ILE A 220 -8.52 -2.61 -21.07
CA ILE A 220 -9.49 -3.49 -20.41
C ILE A 220 -9.14 -4.95 -20.74
N VAL A 221 -9.10 -5.78 -19.72
CA VAL A 221 -8.87 -7.22 -19.86
C VAL A 221 -9.98 -7.82 -20.71
N GLN A 222 -9.61 -8.70 -21.64
CA GLN A 222 -10.55 -9.31 -22.57
C GLN A 222 -10.66 -10.82 -22.35
N THR A 223 -11.87 -11.33 -22.48
CA THR A 223 -12.16 -12.76 -22.55
C THR A 223 -12.68 -13.07 -23.95
N ASN A 224 -11.98 -13.96 -24.68
CA ASN A 224 -12.33 -14.32 -26.07
C ASN A 224 -12.48 -13.10 -27.01
N GLY A 225 -11.65 -12.07 -26.82
CA GLY A 225 -11.67 -10.84 -27.64
C GLY A 225 -12.79 -9.85 -27.32
N VAL A 226 -13.50 -10.04 -26.19
CA VAL A 226 -14.54 -9.14 -25.70
C VAL A 226 -14.08 -8.52 -24.38
N ASN A 227 -14.22 -7.21 -24.24
CA ASN A 227 -13.91 -6.50 -23.00
C ASN A 227 -14.70 -7.09 -21.83
N ASN A 228 -14.00 -7.47 -20.77
CA ASN A 228 -14.62 -7.93 -19.53
C ASN A 228 -14.91 -6.72 -18.64
N THR A 229 -16.13 -6.20 -18.75
CA THR A 229 -16.55 -4.98 -18.06
C THR A 229 -17.44 -5.24 -16.85
N ASP A 230 -17.89 -6.48 -16.63
CA ASP A 230 -18.75 -6.84 -15.49
C ASP A 230 -17.87 -7.15 -14.28
N CYS A 231 -18.05 -6.39 -13.20
CA CYS A 231 -17.23 -6.50 -12.01
C CYS A 231 -17.80 -7.52 -11.00
N ASP A 232 -18.93 -8.17 -11.29
CA ASP A 232 -19.53 -9.15 -10.38
C ASP A 232 -18.60 -10.37 -10.15
N GLY A 233 -18.06 -10.48 -8.94
CA GLY A 233 -17.15 -11.57 -8.54
C GLY A 233 -17.81 -12.96 -8.52
N ASN A 234 -19.14 -13.04 -8.65
CA ASN A 234 -19.86 -14.32 -8.76
C ASN A 234 -19.95 -14.83 -10.20
N LEU A 235 -19.50 -14.05 -11.19
CA LEU A 235 -19.55 -14.41 -12.61
C LEU A 235 -18.14 -14.76 -13.13
N ASN A 236 -18.09 -15.41 -14.29
CA ASN A 236 -16.87 -15.64 -15.07
C ASN A 236 -15.66 -16.17 -14.27
N GLU A 237 -15.90 -17.11 -13.34
CA GLU A 237 -14.84 -17.69 -12.50
C GLU A 237 -14.10 -16.65 -11.63
N ASN A 238 -14.84 -15.64 -11.15
CA ASN A 238 -14.30 -14.51 -10.38
C ASN A 238 -13.28 -13.67 -11.19
N ALA A 239 -13.52 -13.46 -12.48
CA ALA A 239 -12.62 -12.64 -13.29
C ALA A 239 -12.64 -11.15 -12.89
N GLY A 240 -13.73 -10.67 -12.27
CA GLY A 240 -13.94 -9.25 -12.01
C GLY A 240 -13.89 -8.41 -13.29
N CYS A 241 -13.71 -7.10 -13.15
CA CYS A 241 -13.45 -6.20 -14.28
C CYS A 241 -12.04 -5.60 -14.13
N GLY A 242 -11.14 -5.92 -15.07
CA GLY A 242 -9.72 -5.61 -14.96
C GLY A 242 -9.20 -4.66 -16.04
N ILE A 243 -8.14 -3.93 -15.72
CA ILE A 243 -7.35 -3.11 -16.65
C ILE A 243 -5.88 -3.48 -16.50
N THR A 244 -5.22 -3.85 -17.59
CA THR A 244 -3.77 -4.09 -17.65
C THR A 244 -3.02 -2.78 -17.92
N GLU A 245 -2.00 -2.49 -17.11
CA GLU A 245 -1.03 -1.42 -17.32
C GLU A 245 0.15 -1.92 -18.16
N TRP A 246 0.34 -1.37 -19.37
CA TRP A 246 1.37 -1.85 -20.30
C TRP A 246 2.79 -1.30 -20.06
N SER A 247 3.00 -0.54 -18.99
CA SER A 247 4.34 -0.15 -18.60
C SER A 247 5.10 -1.39 -18.12
N GLU A 248 6.28 -1.67 -18.68
CA GLU A 248 7.18 -2.70 -18.13
C GLU A 248 7.70 -2.28 -16.73
N ALA A 249 7.65 -0.99 -16.41
CA ALA A 249 8.00 -0.45 -15.10
C ALA A 249 6.83 -0.48 -14.11
N SER A 250 5.85 -1.38 -14.31
CA SER A 250 4.70 -1.55 -13.42
C SER A 250 4.75 -2.83 -12.60
N TYR A 251 5.42 -3.88 -13.08
CA TYR A 251 5.50 -5.16 -12.38
C TYR A 251 6.64 -6.02 -12.92
N GLY A 252 7.05 -7.03 -12.15
CA GLY A 252 8.01 -8.02 -12.61
C GLY A 252 9.48 -7.55 -12.59
N PRO A 253 10.36 -8.22 -13.36
CA PRO A 253 11.80 -8.03 -13.26
C PRO A 253 12.28 -6.61 -13.52
N PHE A 254 11.66 -5.91 -14.49
CA PHE A 254 12.06 -4.57 -14.87
C PHE A 254 11.67 -3.52 -13.82
N PHE A 255 10.50 -3.68 -13.20
CA PHE A 255 10.07 -2.89 -12.05
C PHE A 255 11.09 -2.97 -10.90
N ASP A 256 11.45 -4.19 -10.51
CA ASP A 256 12.42 -4.43 -9.43
C ASP A 256 13.82 -3.88 -9.76
N GLN A 257 14.29 -4.10 -10.99
CA GLN A 257 15.59 -3.58 -11.44
C GLN A 257 15.64 -2.05 -11.46
N SER A 258 14.49 -1.40 -11.65
CA SER A 258 14.35 0.05 -11.65
C SER A 258 14.20 0.66 -10.25
N GLY A 259 14.28 -0.17 -9.20
CA GLY A 259 14.10 0.26 -7.80
C GLY A 259 12.64 0.44 -7.38
N GLY A 260 11.73 -0.20 -8.11
CA GLY A 260 10.29 -0.19 -7.88
C GLY A 260 9.65 1.16 -8.19
N GLY A 261 8.70 1.57 -7.35
CA GLY A 261 7.88 2.74 -7.62
C GLY A 261 6.84 3.02 -6.55
N VAL A 262 5.91 3.91 -6.89
CA VAL A 262 4.77 4.28 -6.05
C VAL A 262 3.48 3.90 -6.77
N PHE A 263 2.61 3.20 -6.05
CA PHE A 263 1.23 2.97 -6.46
C PHE A 263 0.32 3.81 -5.58
N ALA A 264 -0.64 4.50 -6.20
CA ALA A 264 -1.61 5.31 -5.48
C ALA A 264 -3.03 4.97 -5.93
N MET A 265 -3.87 4.56 -5.00
CA MET A 265 -5.31 4.36 -5.22
C MET A 265 -6.07 5.54 -4.62
N LYS A 266 -6.76 6.29 -5.47
CA LYS A 266 -7.75 7.29 -5.08
C LYS A 266 -9.14 6.64 -5.08
N TRP A 267 -9.86 6.74 -3.97
CA TRP A 267 -11.23 6.25 -3.83
C TRP A 267 -12.09 7.31 -3.15
N ASP A 268 -13.04 7.88 -3.90
CA ASP A 268 -13.99 8.89 -3.43
C ASP A 268 -15.32 8.79 -4.21
N GLU A 269 -16.23 9.76 -4.03
CA GLU A 269 -17.52 9.79 -4.73
C GLU A 269 -17.40 9.92 -6.26
N ASN A 270 -16.21 10.24 -6.77
CA ASN A 270 -15.94 10.43 -8.20
C ASN A 270 -15.45 9.16 -8.88
N GLY A 271 -15.34 8.05 -8.14
CA GLY A 271 -14.88 6.76 -8.65
C GLY A 271 -13.62 6.29 -7.93
N ILE A 272 -13.04 5.23 -8.49
CA ILE A 272 -11.77 4.66 -8.04
C ILE A 272 -10.76 4.81 -9.18
N ALA A 273 -9.58 5.35 -8.88
CA ALA A 273 -8.51 5.52 -9.84
C ALA A 273 -7.19 5.03 -9.26
N VAL A 274 -6.43 4.27 -10.05
CA VAL A 274 -5.10 3.79 -9.69
C VAL A 274 -4.05 4.48 -10.56
N TYR A 275 -2.99 4.96 -9.90
CA TYR A 275 -1.82 5.56 -10.49
C TYR A 275 -0.60 4.71 -10.17
N SER A 276 0.34 4.66 -11.10
CA SER A 276 1.60 3.94 -10.99
C SER A 276 2.71 4.87 -11.47
N PHE A 277 3.73 5.04 -10.63
CA PHE A 277 4.89 5.88 -10.92
C PHE A 277 6.15 5.05 -10.69
N TYR A 278 6.91 4.81 -11.75
CA TYR A 278 8.24 4.22 -11.59
C TYR A 278 9.13 5.17 -10.78
N ARG A 279 10.13 4.62 -10.06
CA ARG A 279 10.94 5.33 -9.05
C ARG A 279 11.40 6.74 -9.45
N ALA A 280 11.84 6.93 -10.69
CA ALA A 280 12.38 8.20 -11.17
C ALA A 280 11.32 9.24 -11.60
N ALA A 281 10.04 8.86 -11.65
CA ALA A 281 8.91 9.72 -12.03
C ALA A 281 7.90 9.93 -10.91
N ILE A 282 8.25 9.62 -9.66
CA ILE A 282 7.40 9.90 -8.51
C ILE A 282 7.17 11.42 -8.40
N PRO A 283 5.90 11.89 -8.40
CA PRO A 283 5.59 13.30 -8.23
C PRO A 283 6.14 13.90 -6.92
N GLU A 284 6.65 15.13 -6.99
CA GLU A 284 7.29 15.80 -5.85
C GLU A 284 6.31 15.99 -4.68
N ASP A 285 5.03 16.21 -4.94
CA ASP A 285 3.99 16.39 -3.92
C ASP A 285 3.75 15.12 -3.08
N ILE A 286 3.99 13.92 -3.63
CA ILE A 286 3.97 12.67 -2.85
C ILE A 286 5.11 12.66 -1.84
N THR A 287 6.34 12.92 -2.30
CA THR A 287 7.53 12.92 -1.42
C THR A 287 7.53 14.09 -0.44
N ALA A 288 6.93 15.21 -0.82
CA ALA A 288 6.64 16.34 0.05
C ALA A 288 5.43 16.09 0.98
N GLY A 289 4.76 14.94 0.89
CA GLY A 289 3.61 14.49 1.69
C GLY A 289 2.42 15.46 1.69
N SER A 290 2.11 16.04 0.54
CA SER A 290 0.90 16.82 0.30
C SER A 290 0.33 16.44 -1.07
N PRO A 291 -0.06 15.16 -1.24
CA PRO A 291 -0.41 14.62 -2.55
C PRO A 291 -1.64 15.30 -3.14
N ASN A 292 -1.57 15.59 -4.43
CA ASN A 292 -2.61 16.22 -5.22
C ASN A 292 -2.82 15.47 -6.54
N PRO A 293 -3.75 14.50 -6.58
CA PRO A 293 -3.97 13.61 -7.71
C PRO A 293 -4.79 14.27 -8.83
N THR A 294 -4.38 15.45 -9.30
CA THR A 294 -5.02 16.13 -10.45
C THR A 294 -4.41 15.68 -11.77
N LEU A 295 -5.18 15.84 -12.85
CA LEU A 295 -4.70 15.55 -14.20
C LEU A 295 -3.44 16.36 -14.56
N GLU A 296 -3.32 17.61 -14.08
CA GLU A 296 -2.16 18.47 -14.35
C GLU A 296 -0.91 18.01 -13.60
N ASN A 297 -1.08 17.42 -12.41
CA ASN A 297 0.04 17.05 -11.54
C ASN A 297 0.48 15.59 -11.73
N TRP A 298 -0.49 14.66 -11.76
CA TRP A 298 -0.22 13.21 -11.83
C TRP A 298 -0.51 12.61 -13.22
N GLY A 299 -1.18 13.35 -14.11
CA GLY A 299 -1.59 12.82 -15.40
C GLY A 299 -2.83 11.93 -15.32
N GLN A 300 -3.01 11.11 -16.36
CA GLN A 300 -4.09 10.13 -16.43
C GLN A 300 -3.76 8.93 -15.53
N PRO A 301 -4.76 8.36 -14.82
CA PRO A 301 -4.55 7.12 -14.08
C PRO A 301 -4.30 5.95 -15.05
N VAL A 302 -3.62 4.90 -14.56
CA VAL A 302 -3.39 3.69 -15.34
C VAL A 302 -4.66 2.86 -15.48
N ALA A 303 -5.54 2.92 -14.47
CA ALA A 303 -6.82 2.27 -14.44
C ALA A 303 -7.83 3.13 -13.67
N ALA A 304 -9.09 3.17 -14.14
CA ALA A 304 -10.15 3.88 -13.44
C ALA A 304 -11.51 3.19 -13.57
N LEU A 305 -12.25 3.17 -12.47
CA LEU A 305 -13.65 2.77 -12.38
C LEU A 305 -14.52 4.01 -12.13
N ALA A 306 -15.22 4.45 -13.17
CA ALA A 306 -16.09 5.61 -13.11
C ALA A 306 -17.41 5.31 -12.35
N PRO A 307 -17.99 6.30 -11.65
CA PRO A 307 -19.12 6.10 -10.74
C PRO A 307 -20.45 5.82 -11.46
N GLY A 308 -20.53 6.09 -12.77
CA GLY A 308 -21.76 5.97 -13.55
C GLY A 308 -22.22 4.53 -13.78
N GLY A 309 -21.27 3.62 -14.02
CA GLY A 309 -21.54 2.18 -14.19
C GLY A 309 -21.40 1.38 -12.90
N CYS A 310 -20.80 1.97 -11.87
CA CYS A 310 -20.57 1.34 -10.58
C CYS A 310 -20.39 2.40 -9.50
N ASP A 311 -21.36 2.53 -8.59
CA ASP A 311 -21.27 3.52 -7.51
C ASP A 311 -20.18 3.10 -6.49
N PRO A 312 -19.09 3.89 -6.34
CA PRO A 312 -17.95 3.52 -5.52
C PRO A 312 -18.24 3.57 -4.01
N ILE A 313 -19.35 4.18 -3.58
CA ILE A 313 -19.69 4.33 -2.16
C ILE A 313 -20.59 3.19 -1.69
N THR A 314 -21.41 2.62 -2.59
CA THR A 314 -22.33 1.53 -2.24
C THR A 314 -21.76 0.15 -2.51
N ASN A 315 -20.85 0.01 -3.49
CA ASN A 315 -20.26 -1.29 -3.84
C ASN A 315 -18.99 -1.64 -3.06
N PHE A 316 -18.34 -0.66 -2.45
CA PHE A 316 -17.09 -0.82 -1.70
C PHE A 316 -17.30 -0.29 -0.29
N VAL A 317 -17.16 -1.13 0.74
CA VAL A 317 -17.52 -0.77 2.12
C VAL A 317 -16.59 -1.44 3.13
N ASN A 318 -16.05 -0.65 4.06
CA ASN A 318 -15.21 -1.09 5.18
C ASN A 318 -14.01 -1.94 4.73
N HIS A 319 -13.20 -1.40 3.84
CA HIS A 319 -12.05 -2.08 3.26
C HIS A 319 -10.87 -2.15 4.21
N SER A 320 -10.32 -3.34 4.43
CA SER A 320 -8.99 -3.54 4.98
C SER A 320 -7.96 -3.64 3.85
N ILE A 321 -6.77 -3.09 4.06
CA ILE A 321 -5.61 -3.21 3.17
C ILE A 321 -4.98 -4.60 3.36
N ILE A 322 -4.63 -5.27 2.27
CA ILE A 322 -3.97 -6.58 2.27
C ILE A 322 -2.66 -6.53 1.47
N LEU A 323 -1.63 -7.19 1.99
CA LEU A 323 -0.32 -7.45 1.34
C LEU A 323 0.09 -8.91 1.55
#